data_AF-A0A914XBZ9-F1
#
_entry.id   AF-A0A914XBZ9-F1
#
_cell.length_a   1.000
_cell.length_b   1.000
_cell.length_c   1.000
_cell.angle_alpha   90.00
_cell.angle_beta   90.00
_cell.angle_gamma   90.00
#
_symmetry.space_group_name_H-M   'P 1'
#
loop_
_entity.id
_entity.type
_entity.pdbx_description
1 polymer ?
#
loop_
_entity_poly.entity_id
_entity_poly.type
_entity_poly.pdbx_seq_one_letter_code
_entity_poly.pdbx_strand_id
1 'polypeptide(L)'
;MLIWFTAPGAAFATCAIAYNRMTAIVYWNKYKTMWTEARLNALIAIQWIICIVYVLPMVRMDFMIGTRPTETMIIWFTHGENGRAYFNSVAIMLSIVFIFLIIVSLATVIGLRIKNNRIIYAASDTEAMRDQEQSRRKIELRITFL
;
A
#
# COMPACT_ATOMS: atom_id res chain seq x y z
N MET A 1 -19.79 12.29 10.52
CA MET A 1 -18.50 12.30 11.24
C MET A 1 -17.72 11.01 11.10
N LEU A 2 -18.31 9.83 11.38
CA LEU A 2 -17.60 8.54 11.35
C LEU A 2 -16.80 8.28 10.06
N ILE A 3 -17.33 8.60 8.89
CA ILE A 3 -16.64 8.42 7.59
C ILE A 3 -15.32 9.21 7.53
N TRP A 4 -15.28 10.42 8.09
CA TRP A 4 -14.09 11.27 8.09
C TRP A 4 -13.02 10.78 9.06
N PHE A 5 -13.41 10.00 10.07
CA PHE A 5 -12.50 9.34 10.99
C PHE A 5 -11.96 8.01 10.42
N THR A 6 -12.82 7.23 9.77
CA THR A 6 -12.48 5.88 9.28
C THR A 6 -11.72 5.89 7.95
N ALA A 7 -11.99 6.83 7.05
CA ALA A 7 -11.33 6.90 5.76
C ALA A 7 -9.80 7.05 5.82
N PRO A 8 -9.22 8.02 6.56
CA PRO A 8 -7.75 8.14 6.65
C PRO A 8 -7.12 6.93 7.36
N GLY A 9 -7.80 6.39 8.39
CA GLY A 9 -7.34 5.19 9.08
C GLY A 9 -7.28 3.97 8.15
N ALA A 10 -8.33 3.75 7.37
CA ALA A 10 -8.37 2.67 6.39
C ALA A 10 -7.29 2.83 5.31
N ALA A 11 -7.07 4.06 4.81
CA ALA A 11 -6.02 4.35 3.83
C ALA A 11 -4.61 4.12 4.39
N PHE A 12 -4.35 4.50 5.63
CA PHE A 12 -3.08 4.22 6.28
C PHE A 12 -2.86 2.72 6.49
N ALA A 13 -3.90 2.00 6.95
CA ALA A 13 -3.83 0.55 7.16
C ALA A 13 -3.54 -0.21 5.87
N THR A 14 -4.17 0.16 4.75
CA THR A 14 -3.90 -0.46 3.45
C THR A 14 -2.47 -0.18 2.98
N CYS A 15 -1.95 1.04 3.17
CA CYS A 15 -0.55 1.36 2.90
C CYS A 15 0.40 0.52 3.75
N ALA A 16 0.14 0.39 5.05
CA ALA A 16 0.98 -0.38 5.97
C ALA A 16 1.01 -1.87 5.61
N ILE A 17 -0.14 -2.46 5.25
CA ILE A 17 -0.24 -3.85 4.78
C ILE A 17 0.51 -4.03 3.46
N ALA A 18 0.37 -3.09 2.52
CA ALA A 18 1.07 -3.15 1.23
C ALA A 18 2.59 -3.06 1.42
N TYR A 19 3.06 -2.16 2.28
CA TYR A 19 4.46 -2.03 2.66
C TYR A 19 4.98 -3.31 3.36
N ASN A 20 4.21 -3.87 4.28
CA ASN A 20 4.53 -5.14 4.93
C ASN A 20 4.75 -6.26 3.89
N ARG A 21 3.79 -6.45 2.98
CA ARG A 21 3.91 -7.45 1.90
C ARG A 21 5.10 -7.19 0.99
N MET A 22 5.36 -5.92 0.65
CA MET A 22 6.52 -5.54 -0.16
C MET A 22 7.83 -5.91 0.53
N THR A 23 8.00 -5.57 1.80
CA THR A 23 9.22 -5.90 2.54
C THR A 23 9.43 -7.41 2.72
N ALA A 24 8.34 -8.20 2.84
CA ALA A 24 8.42 -9.65 2.88
C ALA A 24 8.98 -10.23 1.57
N ILE A 25 8.60 -9.65 0.43
CA ILE A 25 9.05 -10.08 -0.90
C ILE A 25 10.49 -9.61 -1.17
N VAL A 26 10.82 -8.36 -0.88
CA VAL A 26 12.14 -7.78 -1.20
C VAL A 26 13.23 -8.25 -0.24
N TYR A 27 12.92 -8.33 1.05
CA TYR A 27 13.90 -8.52 2.12
C TYR A 27 13.57 -9.73 3.00
N TRP A 28 13.27 -10.88 2.41
CA TRP A 28 12.88 -12.10 3.13
C TRP A 28 13.75 -12.40 4.38
N ASN A 29 15.07 -12.36 4.25
CA ASN A 29 15.99 -12.67 5.35
C ASN A 29 15.96 -11.64 6.50
N LYS A 30 15.60 -10.38 6.22
CA LYS A 30 15.50 -9.30 7.22
C LYS A 30 14.06 -9.03 7.65
N TYR A 31 13.07 -9.61 6.99
CA TYR A 31 11.66 -9.34 7.24
C TYR A 31 11.27 -9.61 8.70
N LYS A 32 11.71 -10.74 9.26
CA LYS A 32 11.42 -11.12 10.65
C LYS A 32 11.98 -10.14 11.69
N THR A 33 13.14 -9.54 11.42
CA THR A 33 13.73 -8.53 12.32
C THR A 33 13.13 -7.13 12.09
N MET A 34 12.61 -6.86 10.89
CA MET A 34 11.98 -5.58 10.57
C MET A 34 10.56 -5.48 11.13
N TRP A 35 9.79 -6.57 11.15
CA TRP A 35 8.39 -6.61 11.58
C TRP A 35 8.20 -7.35 12.89
N THR A 36 8.61 -6.71 13.98
CA THR A 36 8.31 -7.18 15.34
C THR A 36 6.93 -6.74 15.79
N GLU A 37 6.31 -7.46 16.74
CA GLU A 37 5.02 -7.08 17.32
C GLU A 37 5.03 -5.64 17.88
N ALA A 38 6.12 -5.24 18.54
CA ALA A 38 6.29 -3.89 19.06
C ALA A 38 6.19 -2.81 17.95
N ARG A 39 6.77 -3.06 16.78
CA ARG A 39 6.70 -2.14 15.64
C ARG A 39 5.31 -2.12 15.01
N LEU A 40 4.64 -3.27 14.94
CA LEU A 40 3.27 -3.34 14.45
C LEU A 40 2.32 -2.55 15.37
N ASN A 41 2.44 -2.73 16.68
CA ASN A 41 1.67 -1.96 17.67
C ASN A 41 1.97 -0.46 17.58
N ALA A 42 3.22 -0.08 17.36
CA ALA A 42 3.58 1.32 17.14
C ALA A 42 2.93 1.89 15.87
N LEU A 43 2.89 1.14 14.76
CA LEU A 43 2.20 1.57 13.54
C LEU A 43 0.69 1.72 13.75
N ILE A 44 0.06 0.82 14.50
CA ILE A 44 -1.36 0.93 14.86
C ILE A 44 -1.59 2.19 15.72
N ALA A 45 -0.73 2.45 16.70
CA ALA A 45 -0.83 3.65 17.52
C ALA A 45 -0.69 4.92 16.67
N ILE A 46 0.27 4.96 15.73
CA ILE A 46 0.44 6.07 14.79
C ILE A 46 -0.82 6.26 13.93
N GLN A 47 -1.42 5.18 13.43
CA GLN A 47 -2.67 5.24 12.67
C GLN A 47 -3.77 5.93 13.47
N TRP A 48 -3.96 5.54 14.74
CA TRP A 48 -4.96 6.16 15.61
C TRP A 48 -4.68 7.64 15.85
N ILE A 49 -3.42 8.01 16.09
CA ILE A 49 -3.00 9.41 16.26
C ILE A 49 -3.35 10.22 15.00
N ILE A 50 -3.04 9.70 13.81
CA ILE A 50 -3.38 10.37 12.53
C ILE A 50 -4.89 10.58 12.42
N CYS A 51 -5.71 9.58 12.74
CA CYS A 51 -7.17 9.72 12.72
C CYS A 51 -7.67 10.80 13.68
N ILE A 52 -7.13 10.85 14.91
CA ILE A 52 -7.51 11.86 15.91
C ILE A 52 -7.10 13.26 15.44
N VAL A 53 -5.86 13.41 14.95
CA VAL A 53 -5.35 14.69 14.42
C VAL A 53 -6.17 15.17 13.23
N TYR A 54 -6.63 14.26 12.39
CA TYR A 54 -7.46 14.59 11.24
C TYR A 54 -8.87 15.08 11.62
N VAL A 55 -9.43 14.55 12.71
CA VAL A 55 -10.78 14.94 13.20
C VAL A 55 -10.76 16.14 14.14
N LEU A 56 -9.62 16.46 14.75
CA LEU A 56 -9.46 17.63 15.63
C LEU A 56 -10.00 18.95 15.04
N PRO A 57 -9.73 19.29 13.76
CA PRO A 57 -10.30 20.47 13.12
C PRO A 57 -11.83 20.45 13.05
N MET A 58 -12.45 19.27 12.90
CA MET A 58 -13.91 19.13 12.86
C MET A 58 -14.57 19.40 14.21
N VAL A 59 -13.87 19.17 15.32
CA VAL A 59 -14.39 19.43 16.68
C VAL A 59 -14.64 20.93 16.90
N ARG A 60 -13.87 21.79 16.23
CA ARG A 60 -14.04 23.25 16.30
C ARG A 60 -14.99 23.83 15.25
N MET A 61 -15.53 23.00 14.37
CA MET A 61 -16.55 23.47 13.44
C MET A 61 -17.90 23.43 14.13
N ASP A 62 -18.58 24.58 14.18
CA ASP A 62 -19.98 24.60 14.60
C ASP A 62 -20.83 23.80 13.60
N PHE A 63 -21.73 23.00 14.16
CA PHE A 63 -22.75 22.28 13.41
C PHE A 63 -24.05 23.03 13.58
N MET A 64 -24.64 23.48 12.47
CA MET A 64 -26.02 23.93 12.47
C MET A 64 -26.90 22.82 11.90
N ILE A 65 -27.94 22.50 12.66
CA ILE A 65 -29.05 21.71 12.19
C ILE A 65 -30.08 22.73 11.72
N GLY A 66 -30.35 22.74 10.41
CA GLY A 66 -31.40 23.58 9.87
C GLY A 66 -32.32 22.80 8.97
N THR A 67 -33.54 23.31 8.85
CA THR A 67 -34.57 22.77 7.99
C THR A 67 -34.59 23.55 6.69
N ARG A 68 -34.50 22.83 5.57
CA ARG A 68 -34.76 23.44 4.25
C ARG A 68 -36.26 23.69 4.07
N PRO A 69 -36.67 24.54 3.11
CA PRO A 69 -38.07 24.71 2.73
C PRO A 69 -38.78 23.40 2.31
N THR A 70 -38.02 22.35 2.00
CA THR A 70 -38.51 21.01 1.67
C THR A 70 -38.67 20.10 2.90
N GLU A 71 -38.70 20.65 4.11
CA GLU A 71 -38.80 19.93 5.40
C GLU A 71 -37.68 18.90 5.66
N THR A 72 -36.68 18.85 4.79
CA THR A 72 -35.51 17.99 5.00
C THR A 72 -34.58 18.63 6.02
N MET A 73 -34.35 17.92 7.11
CA MET A 73 -33.31 18.24 8.08
C MET A 73 -31.96 17.96 7.43
N ILE A 74 -31.12 18.97 7.36
CA ILE A 74 -29.74 18.81 6.90
C ILE A 74 -28.79 19.41 7.92
N ILE A 75 -27.66 18.74 8.09
CA ILE A 75 -26.57 19.16 8.96
C ILE A 75 -25.56 19.86 8.07
N TRP A 76 -25.30 21.14 8.32
CA TRP A 76 -24.30 21.91 7.58
C TRP A 76 -23.28 22.55 8.52
N PHE A 77 -22.07 22.75 8.00
CA PHE A 77 -20.98 23.40 8.72
C PHE A 77 -21.16 24.92 8.68
N THR A 78 -21.11 25.58 9.83
CA THR A 78 -21.41 27.02 9.96
C THR A 78 -20.22 27.93 9.70
N HIS A 79 -19.00 27.38 9.62
CA HIS A 79 -17.84 28.19 9.31
C HIS A 79 -17.97 28.83 7.92
N GLY A 80 -17.60 30.11 7.82
CA GLY A 80 -17.57 30.87 6.57
C GLY A 80 -16.80 30.11 5.48
N GLU A 81 -17.06 30.42 4.21
CA GLU A 81 -16.58 29.66 3.04
C GLU A 81 -15.10 29.27 3.11
N ASN A 82 -14.27 30.14 3.69
CA ASN A 82 -12.83 29.93 3.89
C ASN A 82 -12.48 28.71 4.78
N GLY A 83 -13.24 28.45 5.84
CA GLY A 83 -13.00 27.33 6.75
C GLY A 83 -13.33 25.97 6.13
N ARG A 84 -14.40 25.91 5.34
CA ARG A 84 -14.77 24.71 4.56
C ARG A 84 -13.77 24.45 3.44
N ALA A 85 -13.33 25.50 2.74
CA ALA A 85 -12.34 25.38 1.67
C ALA A 85 -11.02 24.80 2.20
N TYR A 86 -10.49 25.35 3.31
CA TYR A 86 -9.25 24.87 3.91
C TYR A 86 -9.32 23.40 4.34
N PHE A 87 -10.42 23.00 5.00
CA PHE A 87 -10.61 21.62 5.42
C PHE A 87 -10.69 20.65 4.23
N ASN A 88 -11.47 21.00 3.21
CA ASN A 88 -11.56 20.20 1.99
C ASN A 88 -10.22 20.11 1.27
N SER A 89 -9.44 21.19 1.20
CA SER A 89 -8.11 21.18 0.58
C SER A 89 -7.14 20.26 1.32
N VAL A 90 -7.09 20.32 2.66
CA VAL A 90 -6.23 19.43 3.47
C VAL A 90 -6.66 17.97 3.33
N ALA A 91 -7.97 17.72 3.35
CA ALA A 91 -8.54 16.40 3.15
C ALA A 91 -8.12 15.80 1.80
N ILE A 92 -8.33 16.56 0.72
CA ILE A 92 -7.99 16.16 -0.64
C ILE A 92 -6.48 15.93 -0.77
N MET A 93 -5.64 16.82 -0.23
CA MET A 93 -4.19 16.65 -0.28
C MET A 93 -3.75 15.34 0.39
N LEU A 94 -4.23 15.07 1.60
CA LEU A 94 -3.90 13.84 2.31
C LEU A 94 -4.40 12.60 1.57
N SER A 95 -5.63 12.62 1.06
CA SER A 95 -6.17 11.54 0.23
C SER A 95 -5.31 11.28 -1.01
N ILE A 96 -4.86 12.32 -1.72
CA ILE A 96 -3.97 12.20 -2.88
C ILE A 96 -2.65 11.55 -2.48
N VAL A 97 -2.04 12.00 -1.38
CA VAL A 97 -0.78 11.42 -0.87
C VAL A 97 -0.96 9.93 -0.57
N PHE A 98 -2.04 9.54 0.10
CA PHE A 98 -2.32 8.12 0.38
C PHE A 98 -2.55 7.32 -0.90
N ILE A 99 -3.34 7.81 -1.85
CA ILE A 99 -3.57 7.15 -3.14
C ILE A 99 -2.24 6.96 -3.87
N PHE A 100 -1.40 7.98 -3.89
CA PHE A 100 -0.08 7.90 -4.51
C PHE A 100 0.80 6.84 -3.85
N LEU A 101 0.85 6.79 -2.52
CA LEU A 101 1.60 5.76 -1.79
C LEU A 101 1.09 4.35 -2.09
N ILE A 102 -0.23 4.17 -2.18
CA ILE A 102 -0.84 2.89 -2.56
C ILE A 102 -0.41 2.49 -3.98
N ILE A 103 -0.49 3.41 -4.94
CA ILE A 103 -0.10 3.16 -6.34
C ILE A 103 1.38 2.79 -6.43
N VAL A 104 2.26 3.55 -5.76
CA VAL A 104 3.70 3.26 -5.74
C VAL A 104 3.97 1.88 -5.13
N SER A 105 3.27 1.54 -4.03
CA SER A 105 3.41 0.23 -3.41
C SER A 105 2.96 -0.91 -4.34
N LEU A 106 1.81 -0.77 -4.99
CA LEU A 106 1.29 -1.74 -5.96
C LEU A 106 2.23 -1.91 -7.16
N ALA A 107 2.67 -0.80 -7.76
CA ALA A 107 3.59 -0.80 -8.89
C ALA A 107 4.91 -1.49 -8.54
N THR A 108 5.41 -1.26 -7.32
CA THR A 108 6.66 -1.89 -6.87
C THR A 108 6.48 -3.40 -6.68
N VAL A 109 5.37 -3.85 -6.09
CA VAL A 109 5.07 -5.29 -5.93
C VAL A 109 4.97 -6.00 -7.29
N ILE A 110 4.28 -5.38 -8.26
CA ILE A 110 4.17 -5.92 -9.62
C ILE A 110 5.56 -6.00 -10.27
N GLY A 111 6.36 -4.92 -10.21
CA GLY A 111 7.70 -4.89 -10.78
C GLY A 111 8.63 -5.96 -10.19
N LEU A 112 8.55 -6.18 -8.88
CA LEU A 112 9.32 -7.23 -8.21
C LEU A 112 8.89 -8.63 -8.63
N ARG A 113 7.58 -8.89 -8.78
CA ARG A 113 7.09 -10.18 -9.29
C ARG A 113 7.60 -10.46 -10.70
N ILE A 114 7.56 -9.46 -11.59
CA ILE A 114 8.06 -9.59 -12.96
C ILE A 114 9.56 -9.90 -12.94
N LYS A 115 10.33 -9.19 -12.10
CA LYS A 115 11.77 -9.43 -11.95
C LYS A 115 12.06 -10.83 -11.42
N ASN A 116 11.33 -11.29 -10.41
CA ASN A 116 11.57 -12.60 -9.80
C ASN A 116 11.23 -13.74 -10.77
N ASN A 117 10.10 -13.62 -11.50
CA ASN A 117 9.74 -14.58 -12.54
C ASN A 117 10.81 -14.64 -13.64
N ARG A 118 11.36 -13.49 -14.08
CA ARG A 118 12.48 -13.46 -15.04
C ARG A 118 13.70 -14.23 -14.56
N ILE A 119 14.06 -14.12 -13.28
CA ILE A 119 15.21 -14.85 -12.72
C ILE A 119 14.96 -16.36 -12.75
N ILE A 120 13.74 -16.79 -12.41
CA ILE A 120 13.36 -18.21 -12.44
C ILE A 120 13.43 -18.75 -13.88
N TYR A 121 12.89 -18.02 -14.86
CA TYR A 121 12.97 -18.44 -16.26
C TYR A 121 14.42 -18.48 -16.76
N ALA A 122 15.24 -17.47 -16.44
CA ALA A 122 16.65 -17.45 -16.82
C ALA A 122 17.45 -18.62 -16.20
N ALA A 123 17.15 -18.98 -14.95
CA ALA A 123 17.76 -20.13 -14.29
C ALA A 123 17.33 -21.45 -14.97
N SER A 124 16.04 -21.60 -15.27
CA SER A 124 15.50 -22.78 -15.96
C SER A 124 16.09 -22.96 -17.37
N ASP A 125 16.27 -21.88 -18.12
CA ASP A 125 16.89 -21.93 -19.45
C ASP A 125 18.36 -22.37 -19.36
N THR A 126 19.06 -21.93 -18.31
CA THR A 126 20.46 -22.31 -18.08
C THR A 126 20.60 -23.81 -17.75
N GLU A 127 19.66 -24.36 -16.97
CA GLU A 127 19.62 -25.80 -16.68
C GLU A 127 19.30 -26.62 -17.93
N ALA A 128 18.30 -26.19 -18.72
CA ALA A 128 17.94 -26.85 -19.98
C ALA A 128 19.11 -26.89 -20.99
N MET A 129 19.90 -25.81 -21.08
CA MET A 129 21.10 -25.80 -21.94
C MET A 129 22.17 -26.78 -21.45
N ARG A 130 22.41 -26.91 -20.14
CA ARG A 130 23.37 -27.87 -19.59
C ARG A 130 22.96 -29.31 -19.88
N ASP A 131 21.68 -29.63 -19.73
CA ASP A 131 21.15 -30.98 -20.00
C ASP A 131 21.30 -31.36 -21.48
N GLN A 132 21.06 -30.38 -22.37
CA GLN A 132 21.26 -30.57 -23.81
C GLN A 132 22.73 -30.77 -24.18
N GLU A 133 23.65 -29.99 -23.57
CA GLU A 133 25.09 -30.13 -23.80
C GLU A 133 25.62 -31.47 -23.29
N GLN A 134 25.17 -31.91 -22.11
CA GLN A 134 25.53 -33.21 -21.56
C GLN A 134 25.02 -34.38 -22.43
N SER A 135 23.83 -34.22 -23.02
CA SER A 135 23.26 -35.20 -23.96
C SER A 135 24.08 -35.27 -25.26
N ARG A 136 24.52 -34.13 -25.81
CA ARG A 136 25.43 -34.09 -26.97
C ARG A 136 26.75 -34.80 -26.69
N ARG A 137 27.40 -34.51 -25.56
CA ARG A 137 28.66 -35.17 -25.18
C ARG A 137 28.51 -36.68 -25.05
N LYS A 138 27.38 -37.17 -24.51
CA LYS A 138 27.08 -38.62 -24.46
C LYS A 138 26.97 -39.25 -25.84
N ILE A 139 26.41 -38.55 -26.83
CA ILE A 139 26.29 -39.05 -28.21
C ILE A 139 27.67 -39.05 -28.89
N GLU A 140 28.44 -37.98 -28.75
CA GLU A 140 29.80 -37.91 -29.31
C GLU A 140 30.69 -39.02 -28.77
N LEU A 141 30.67 -39.26 -27.46
CA LEU A 141 31.41 -40.37 -26.85
C LEU A 141 30.98 -41.74 -27.43
N ARG A 142 29.69 -41.96 -27.70
CA ARG A 142 29.24 -43.23 -28.31
C ARG A 142 29.74 -43.42 -29.75
N ILE A 143 29.86 -42.35 -30.53
CA ILE A 143 30.34 -42.41 -31.92
C ILE A 143 31.83 -42.73 -31.96
N THR A 144 32.64 -42.18 -31.06
CA THR A 144 34.10 -42.38 -31.04
C THR A 144 34.52 -43.81 -30.65
N PHE A 145 33.65 -44.56 -29.96
CA PHE A 145 33.92 -45.93 -29.52
C PHE A 145 33.36 -47.02 -30.47
N LEU A 146 32.78 -46.64 -31.61
CA LEU A 146 32.33 -47.52 -32.69
C LEU A 146 33.32 -47.47 -33.86
#